data_AF-F9QDU2-F1
#
_entry.id   AF-F9QDU2-F1
#
_cell.length_a   1.000
_cell.length_b   1.000
_cell.length_c   1.000
_cell.angle_alpha   90.00
_cell.angle_beta   90.00
_cell.angle_gamma   90.00
#
_symmetry.space_group_name_H-M   'P 1'
#
loop_
_entity.id
_entity.type
_entity.pdbx_description
1 polymer ?
#
loop_
_entity_poly.entity_id
_entity_poly.type
_entity_poly.pdbx_seq_one_letter_code
_entity_poly.pdbx_strand_id
1 'polypeptide(L)'
;MIKHVWSLTREAKKNWGKIESVSYDYNGNIITSHSYSLNNNIPLVVFCVGDDVYYLTSKSIRKNRQKQYSEVVLYNQRTNKYSYVETNNVHIMKREDFFSIFERDDIDKLLDYNEADLNNLFGMLGNQLYSGTLHIQGLSKKDYWVFPNKDFKTMKAYQYLLHFDELISALNSLEFNKLREYTTNLKDDEKWLEENCKDYIPLRKIKDWDLNECKYRLRNNDITKINYRPDYQNLYKDDWNYEQEEAKQQNKKKEENEKNRISRKMT
;
A
#
# COMPACT_ATOMS: atom_id res chain seq x y z
N MET A 1 6.11 10.78 7.14
CA MET A 1 6.38 9.70 8.13
C MET A 1 6.04 8.31 7.57
N ILE A 2 7.02 7.53 7.10
CA ILE A 2 7.08 6.09 7.45
C ILE A 2 7.92 5.98 8.69
N LYS A 3 7.26 5.78 9.81
CA LYS A 3 8.01 5.79 11.06
C LYS A 3 7.80 4.56 11.94
N HIS A 4 6.76 3.74 11.79
CA HIS A 4 6.35 2.82 12.87
C HIS A 4 5.68 1.53 12.39
N VAL A 5 5.87 0.43 13.13
CA VAL A 5 5.08 -0.81 13.12
C VAL A 5 3.86 -0.56 14.02
N TRP A 6 2.64 -0.73 13.51
CA TRP A 6 1.44 -0.33 14.24
C TRP A 6 0.64 -1.54 14.73
N SER A 7 0.01 -1.34 15.88
CA SER A 7 -0.86 -2.32 16.51
C SER A 7 -2.25 -1.69 16.69
N LEU A 8 -3.31 -2.50 16.56
CA LEU A 8 -4.68 -2.03 16.69
C LEU A 8 -4.97 -1.61 18.13
N THR A 9 -5.63 -0.46 18.30
CA THR A 9 -6.18 -0.10 19.62
C THR A 9 -7.17 -1.16 20.08
N ARG A 10 -7.38 -1.29 21.40
CA ARG A 10 -8.41 -2.21 21.94
C ARG A 10 -9.80 -1.91 21.39
N GLU A 11 -10.10 -0.64 21.14
CA GLU A 11 -11.39 -0.20 20.60
C GLU A 11 -11.51 -0.46 19.10
N ALA A 12 -10.43 -0.29 18.34
CA ALA A 12 -10.34 -0.66 16.94
C ALA A 12 -10.55 -2.17 16.75
N LYS A 13 -9.99 -3.02 17.63
CA LYS A 13 -10.20 -4.48 17.58
C LYS A 13 -11.69 -4.86 17.65
N LYS A 14 -12.49 -4.14 18.44
CA LYS A 14 -13.94 -4.38 18.58
C LYS A 14 -14.74 -3.90 17.37
N ASN A 15 -14.25 -2.88 16.67
CA ASN A 15 -14.97 -2.21 15.58
C ASN A 15 -14.35 -2.47 14.21
N TRP A 16 -13.35 -3.36 14.10
CA TRP A 16 -12.59 -3.59 12.87
C TRP A 16 -13.46 -4.10 11.72
N GLY A 17 -14.41 -5.00 12.01
CA GLY A 17 -15.38 -5.48 11.03
C GLY A 17 -16.40 -4.41 10.57
N LYS A 18 -16.32 -3.20 11.11
CA LYS A 18 -17.13 -2.04 10.72
C LYS A 18 -16.33 -1.03 9.89
N ILE A 19 -15.04 -1.27 9.64
CA ILE A 19 -14.25 -0.46 8.71
C ILE A 19 -14.67 -0.83 7.31
N GLU A 20 -15.16 0.15 6.56
CA GLU A 20 -15.54 -0.04 5.18
C GLU A 20 -14.33 0.14 4.26
N SER A 21 -14.30 -0.61 3.17
CA SER A 21 -13.20 -0.56 2.22
C SER A 21 -13.68 -0.59 0.77
N VAL A 22 -12.98 0.14 -0.08
CA VAL A 22 -13.15 0.07 -1.54
C VAL A 22 -11.78 -0.08 -2.19
N SER A 23 -11.62 -1.16 -2.96
CA SER A 23 -10.38 -1.49 -3.67
C SER A 23 -10.49 -1.16 -5.15
N TYR A 24 -9.40 -0.64 -5.71
CA TYR A 24 -9.29 -0.31 -7.13
C TYR A 24 -8.07 -0.99 -7.77
N ASP A 25 -8.21 -1.42 -9.02
CA ASP A 25 -7.08 -1.79 -9.86
C ASP A 25 -6.31 -0.54 -10.36
N TYR A 26 -5.17 -0.75 -11.03
CA TYR A 26 -4.38 0.31 -11.66
C TYR A 26 -5.18 1.16 -12.68
N ASN A 27 -6.26 0.60 -13.23
CA ASN A 27 -7.15 1.28 -14.17
C ASN A 27 -8.29 2.05 -13.46
N GLY A 28 -8.28 2.11 -12.13
CA GLY A 28 -9.32 2.76 -11.33
C GLY A 28 -10.66 2.02 -11.31
N ASN A 29 -10.71 0.76 -11.78
CA ASN A 29 -11.92 -0.06 -11.68
C ASN A 29 -12.04 -0.64 -10.28
N ILE A 30 -13.27 -0.64 -9.75
CA ILE A 30 -13.56 -1.29 -8.47
C ILE A 30 -13.31 -2.79 -8.63
N ILE A 31 -12.50 -3.34 -7.74
CA ILE A 31 -12.30 -4.78 -7.62
C ILE A 31 -12.89 -5.26 -6.29
N THR A 32 -13.25 -6.54 -6.25
CA THR A 32 -13.69 -7.15 -4.98
C THR A 32 -12.51 -7.07 -4.01
N SER A 33 -12.72 -6.48 -2.83
CA SER A 33 -11.69 -6.44 -1.79
C SER A 33 -11.19 -7.86 -1.55
N HIS A 34 -9.88 -8.08 -1.66
CA HIS A 34 -9.27 -9.37 -1.34
C HIS A 34 -9.69 -9.78 0.08
N SER A 35 -10.04 -11.05 0.31
CA SER A 35 -10.42 -11.52 1.65
C SER A 35 -9.18 -11.50 2.55
N TYR A 36 -8.91 -10.37 3.20
CA TYR A 36 -7.80 -10.26 4.13
C TYR A 36 -8.17 -10.89 5.48
N SER A 37 -7.30 -11.78 5.93
CA SER A 37 -7.21 -12.19 7.34
C SER A 37 -6.57 -11.04 8.14
N LEU A 38 -7.36 -10.04 8.52
CA LEU A 38 -6.93 -8.90 9.35
C LEU A 38 -6.96 -9.22 10.87
N ASN A 39 -6.99 -10.51 11.23
CA ASN A 39 -7.19 -10.98 12.59
C ASN A 39 -5.97 -10.83 13.54
N ASN A 40 -4.93 -10.07 13.17
CA ASN A 40 -3.78 -9.85 14.06
C ASN A 40 -3.22 -8.43 13.91
N ASN A 41 -2.58 -7.93 14.97
CA ASN A 41 -1.73 -6.75 14.95
C ASN A 41 -0.59 -6.99 13.95
N ILE A 42 -0.78 -6.55 12.71
CA ILE A 42 0.19 -6.69 11.63
C ILE A 42 0.95 -5.36 11.56
N PRO A 43 2.28 -5.39 11.71
CA PRO A 43 3.14 -4.24 11.42
C PRO A 43 2.77 -3.52 10.13
N LEU A 44 2.86 -2.20 10.09
CA LEU A 44 2.54 -1.41 8.90
C LEU A 44 3.75 -0.58 8.47
N VAL A 45 3.89 -0.36 7.17
CA VAL A 45 4.80 0.66 6.63
C VAL A 45 3.90 1.82 6.22
N VAL A 46 3.95 2.94 6.95
CA VAL A 46 2.98 4.05 6.84
C VAL A 46 3.58 5.23 6.10
N PHE A 47 2.89 6.03 5.31
CA PHE A 47 3.40 7.29 4.77
C PHE A 47 2.35 8.36 5.04
N CYS A 48 2.61 9.23 6.02
CA CYS A 48 1.74 10.38 6.27
C CYS A 48 2.00 11.47 5.23
N VAL A 49 0.96 11.92 4.53
CA VAL A 49 1.02 13.02 3.55
C VAL A 49 -0.22 13.89 3.67
N GLY A 50 -0.06 15.09 4.25
CA GLY A 50 -1.17 15.98 4.57
C GLY A 50 -2.20 15.29 5.48
N ASP A 51 -3.47 15.30 5.02
CA ASP A 51 -4.63 14.71 5.70
C ASP A 51 -4.83 13.22 5.41
N ASP A 52 -4.02 12.63 4.53
CA ASP A 52 -4.13 11.24 4.11
C ASP A 52 -2.92 10.43 4.60
N VAL A 53 -3.15 9.16 4.90
CA VAL A 53 -2.15 8.19 5.34
C VAL A 53 -2.17 7.02 4.38
N TYR A 54 -1.06 6.85 3.66
CA TYR A 54 -0.82 5.65 2.87
C TYR A 54 -0.20 4.59 3.78
N TYR A 55 -0.48 3.32 3.59
CA TYR A 55 0.26 2.29 4.32
C TYR A 55 0.24 0.93 3.61
N LEU A 56 1.27 0.14 3.90
CA LEU A 56 1.46 -1.22 3.42
C LEU A 56 1.38 -2.20 4.59
N THR A 57 0.89 -3.41 4.32
CA THR A 57 0.88 -4.46 5.34
C THR A 57 2.27 -5.09 5.47
N SER A 58 2.69 -5.38 6.70
CA SER A 58 3.99 -5.99 6.98
C SER A 58 3.86 -7.14 7.99
N LYS A 59 4.39 -8.31 7.66
CA LYS A 59 4.26 -9.54 8.45
C LYS A 59 5.63 -10.04 8.86
N SER A 60 5.79 -10.44 10.12
CA SER A 60 7.02 -11.11 10.56
C SER A 60 7.23 -12.42 9.80
N ILE A 61 8.50 -12.73 9.47
CA ILE A 61 8.85 -14.00 8.84
C ILE A 61 8.64 -15.14 9.83
N ARG A 62 7.79 -16.12 9.47
CA ARG A 62 7.59 -17.37 10.24
C ARG A 62 8.30 -18.52 9.53
N LYS A 63 8.78 -19.51 10.28
CA LYS A 63 9.68 -20.60 9.80
C LYS A 63 9.23 -21.39 8.56
N ASN A 64 7.96 -21.32 8.15
CA ASN A 64 7.41 -22.12 7.04
C ASN A 64 6.64 -21.30 5.99
N ARG A 65 6.76 -19.96 5.98
CA ARG A 65 6.08 -19.13 4.98
C ARG A 65 7.03 -18.85 3.83
N GLN A 66 6.63 -19.21 2.61
CA GLN A 66 7.30 -18.74 1.40
C GLN A 66 6.95 -17.27 1.15
N LYS A 67 7.97 -16.49 0.79
CA LYS A 67 7.86 -15.10 0.37
C LYS A 67 7.01 -15.02 -0.90
N GLN A 68 6.02 -14.12 -0.94
CA GLN A 68 5.24 -13.87 -2.15
C GLN A 68 5.99 -12.91 -3.10
N TYR A 69 5.66 -12.95 -4.39
CA TYR A 69 6.31 -12.09 -5.40
C TYR A 69 6.15 -10.60 -5.08
N SER A 70 4.96 -10.21 -4.62
CA SER A 70 4.65 -8.85 -4.20
C SER A 70 5.16 -8.51 -2.81
N GLU A 71 6.12 -9.26 -2.26
CA GLU A 71 6.70 -8.95 -0.96
C GLU A 71 8.16 -8.53 -1.05
N VAL A 72 8.55 -7.58 -0.20
CA VAL A 72 9.95 -7.21 0.03
C VAL A 72 10.35 -7.62 1.44
N VAL A 73 11.57 -8.13 1.60
CA VAL A 73 12.13 -8.42 2.92
C VAL A 73 12.74 -7.13 3.46
N LEU A 74 12.34 -6.75 4.66
CA LEU A 74 12.97 -5.68 5.41
C LEU A 74 13.65 -6.24 6.65
N TYR A 75 14.93 -5.94 6.83
CA TYR A 75 15.67 -6.25 8.05
C TYR A 75 15.76 -5.04 8.98
N ASN A 76 15.18 -5.19 10.18
CA ASN A 76 15.27 -4.19 11.23
C ASN A 76 16.53 -4.44 12.07
N GLN A 77 17.49 -3.54 11.96
CA GLN A 77 18.79 -3.57 12.65
C GLN A 77 18.65 -3.44 14.17
N ARG A 78 17.67 -2.66 14.64
CA ARG A 78 17.45 -2.42 16.07
C ARG A 78 16.90 -3.64 16.80
N THR A 79 15.98 -4.36 16.17
CA THR A 79 15.30 -5.52 16.77
C THR A 79 15.88 -6.85 16.31
N ASN A 80 16.77 -6.84 15.31
CA ASN A 80 17.34 -8.02 14.66
C ASN A 80 16.24 -8.96 14.12
N LYS A 81 15.22 -8.38 13.48
CA LYS A 81 14.05 -9.09 12.95
C LYS A 81 13.87 -8.81 11.47
N TYR A 82 13.35 -9.82 10.78
CA TYR A 82 12.95 -9.71 9.38
C TYR A 82 11.42 -9.67 9.26
N SER A 83 10.96 -8.87 8.32
CA SER A 83 9.54 -8.77 7.96
C SER A 83 9.37 -8.81 6.45
N TYR A 84 8.24 -9.36 6.00
CA TYR A 84 7.76 -9.24 4.63
C TYR A 84 6.82 -8.04 4.53
N VAL A 85 7.04 -7.13 3.59
CA VAL A 85 6.16 -6.01 3.29
C VAL A 85 5.48 -6.28 1.96
N GLU A 86 4.15 -6.26 1.97
CA GLU A 86 3.34 -6.39 0.75
C GLU A 86 3.35 -5.09 -0.05
N THR A 87 3.76 -5.14 -1.31
CA THR A 87 3.99 -3.98 -2.18
C THR A 87 2.98 -3.85 -3.32
N ASN A 88 2.06 -4.80 -3.49
CA ASN A 88 1.02 -4.73 -4.51
C ASN A 88 -0.32 -4.17 -3.98
N ASN A 89 -0.44 -3.90 -2.69
CA ASN A 89 -1.65 -3.30 -2.12
C ASN A 89 -1.30 -2.15 -1.18
N VAL A 90 -1.71 -0.94 -1.58
CA VAL A 90 -1.51 0.30 -0.83
C VAL A 90 -2.83 0.73 -0.23
N HIS A 91 -2.86 0.82 1.09
CA HIS A 91 -4.03 1.24 1.83
C HIS A 91 -3.99 2.74 2.05
N ILE A 92 -5.15 3.39 2.03
CA ILE A 92 -5.28 4.84 2.15
C ILE A 92 -6.38 5.13 3.16
N MET A 93 -6.08 5.98 4.13
CA MET A 93 -7.05 6.37 5.17
C MET A 93 -6.87 7.84 5.53
N LYS A 94 -7.94 8.49 5.99
CA LYS A 94 -7.83 9.82 6.60
C LYS A 94 -6.98 9.75 7.85
N ARG A 95 -6.16 10.77 8.06
CA ARG A 95 -5.22 10.86 9.18
C ARG A 95 -5.93 10.69 10.52
N GLU A 96 -7.03 11.42 10.74
CA GLU A 96 -7.85 11.32 11.95
C GLU A 96 -8.41 9.91 12.20
N ASP A 97 -8.86 9.23 11.15
CA ASP A 97 -9.38 7.86 11.23
C ASP A 97 -8.24 6.90 11.54
N PHE A 98 -7.09 7.05 10.88
CA PHE A 98 -5.92 6.21 11.09
C PHE A 98 -5.44 6.30 12.54
N PHE A 99 -5.20 7.50 13.05
CA PHE A 99 -4.71 7.70 14.42
C PHE A 99 -5.74 7.36 15.50
N SER A 100 -7.02 7.25 15.16
CA SER A 100 -8.05 6.77 16.09
C SER A 100 -8.25 5.24 16.01
N ILE A 101 -7.58 4.54 15.10
CA ILE A 101 -7.62 3.08 14.93
C ILE A 101 -6.33 2.42 15.41
N PHE A 102 -5.21 3.05 15.09
CA PHE A 102 -3.90 2.49 15.34
C PHE A 102 -3.24 3.24 16.49
N GLU A 103 -2.89 2.48 17.54
CA GLU A 103 -2.17 3.01 18.69
C GLU A 103 -0.66 2.97 18.39
N ARG A 104 0.04 3.98 18.88
CA ARG A 104 1.43 4.27 18.56
C ARG A 104 2.42 3.45 19.41
N ASP A 105 2.11 2.18 19.64
CA ASP A 105 2.96 1.30 20.45
C ASP A 105 4.04 0.66 19.58
N ASP A 106 5.30 0.78 20.01
CA ASP A 106 6.52 0.20 19.41
C ASP A 106 6.84 0.58 17.95
N ILE A 107 7.36 1.80 17.87
CA ILE A 107 7.84 2.51 16.69
C ILE A 107 9.17 1.94 16.18
N ASP A 108 9.18 1.24 15.04
CA ASP A 108 10.39 0.97 14.23
C ASP A 108 10.56 2.05 13.15
N LYS A 109 11.59 2.88 13.27
CA LYS A 109 11.86 3.99 12.34
C LYS A 109 12.32 3.41 11.00
N LEU A 110 12.05 4.12 9.90
CA LEU A 110 12.66 3.85 8.58
C LEU A 110 14.19 3.66 8.68
N LEU A 111 14.84 4.44 9.55
CA LEU A 111 16.28 4.37 9.81
C LEU A 111 16.74 3.13 10.58
N ASP A 112 15.81 2.38 11.17
CA ASP A 112 16.12 1.08 11.76
C ASP A 112 16.29 0.01 10.67
N TYR A 113 16.01 0.33 9.39
CA TYR A 113 16.23 -0.51 8.23
C TYR A 113 17.44 -0.02 7.42
N ASN A 114 18.12 -0.93 6.74
CA ASN A 114 19.27 -0.57 5.92
C ASN A 114 18.82 0.09 4.60
N GLU A 115 19.69 0.92 4.03
CA GLU A 115 19.43 1.67 2.79
C GLU A 115 19.07 0.77 1.60
N ALA A 116 19.72 -0.40 1.48
CA ALA A 116 19.47 -1.32 0.37
C ALA A 116 18.04 -1.91 0.40
N ASP A 117 17.55 -2.28 1.59
CA ASP A 117 16.20 -2.79 1.79
C ASP A 117 15.14 -1.71 1.50
N LEU A 118 15.42 -0.46 1.86
CA LEU A 118 14.54 0.68 1.58
C LEU A 118 14.48 1.00 0.08
N ASN A 119 15.64 1.03 -0.58
CA ASN A 119 15.71 1.23 -2.03
C ASN A 119 15.01 0.08 -2.78
N ASN A 120 15.14 -1.16 -2.29
CA ASN A 120 14.42 -2.30 -2.84
C ASN A 120 12.90 -2.19 -2.64
N LEU A 121 12.45 -1.72 -1.47
CA LEU A 121 11.03 -1.44 -1.21
C LEU A 121 10.48 -0.40 -2.20
N PHE A 122 11.15 0.75 -2.35
CA PHE A 122 10.70 1.80 -3.26
C PHE A 122 10.75 1.36 -4.72
N GLY A 123 11.81 0.65 -5.12
CA GLY A 123 11.93 0.07 -6.46
C GLY A 123 10.82 -0.95 -6.76
N MET A 124 10.48 -1.81 -5.80
CA MET A 124 9.37 -2.76 -5.97
C MET A 124 8.02 -2.06 -6.06
N LEU A 125 7.76 -1.03 -5.23
CA LEU A 125 6.52 -0.24 -5.32
C LEU A 125 6.38 0.43 -6.70
N GLY A 126 7.47 1.00 -7.21
CA GLY A 126 7.51 1.52 -8.58
C GLY A 126 7.23 0.42 -9.62
N ASN A 127 7.88 -0.74 -9.50
CA ASN A 127 7.64 -1.85 -10.42
C ASN A 127 6.18 -2.32 -10.43
N GLN A 128 5.53 -2.44 -9.26
CA GLN A 128 4.11 -2.82 -9.19
C GLN A 128 3.22 -1.76 -9.86
N LEU A 129 3.55 -0.47 -9.68
CA LEU A 129 2.83 0.62 -10.32
C LEU A 129 2.96 0.53 -11.86
N TYR A 130 4.18 0.46 -12.39
CA TYR A 130 4.42 0.50 -13.84
C TYR A 130 4.03 -0.78 -14.57
N SER A 131 4.01 -1.93 -13.88
CA SER A 131 3.47 -3.18 -14.41
C SER A 131 1.94 -3.27 -14.31
N GLY A 132 1.28 -2.28 -13.70
CA GLY A 132 -0.17 -2.23 -13.57
C GLY A 132 -0.75 -3.22 -12.56
N THR A 133 0.08 -3.78 -11.68
CA THR A 133 -0.30 -4.76 -10.65
C THR A 133 -0.52 -4.12 -9.28
N LEU A 134 -0.24 -2.82 -9.13
CA LEU A 134 -0.53 -2.07 -7.91
C LEU A 134 -2.03 -1.87 -7.73
N HIS A 135 -2.51 -2.24 -6.55
CA HIS A 135 -3.85 -1.94 -6.07
C HIS A 135 -3.80 -0.82 -5.03
N ILE A 136 -4.79 0.07 -5.08
CA ILE A 136 -5.04 1.04 -4.02
C ILE A 136 -6.38 0.76 -3.34
N GLN A 137 -6.41 0.88 -2.02
CA GLN A 137 -7.58 0.57 -1.20
C GLN A 137 -7.88 1.72 -0.24
N GLY A 138 -9.02 2.38 -0.43
CA GLY A 138 -9.52 3.40 0.49
C GLY A 138 -10.24 2.76 1.69
N LEU A 139 -9.98 3.29 2.89
CA LEU A 139 -10.56 2.83 4.16
C LEU A 139 -11.12 3.99 4.99
N SER A 140 -12.23 3.78 5.68
CA SER A 140 -12.94 4.82 6.45
C SER A 140 -13.63 4.28 7.71
N LYS A 141 -13.73 5.11 8.77
CA LYS A 141 -14.58 4.83 9.95
C LYS A 141 -16.03 5.26 9.79
N LYS A 142 -16.27 6.32 9.02
CA LYS A 142 -17.61 6.87 8.76
C LYS A 142 -18.05 6.49 7.35
N ASP A 143 -19.37 6.48 7.15
CA ASP A 143 -20.12 6.06 5.96
C ASP A 143 -19.33 6.00 4.67
N TYR A 144 -19.53 4.92 3.93
CA TYR A 144 -19.08 4.63 2.57
C TYR A 144 -18.58 5.88 1.88
N TRP A 145 -17.38 5.82 1.30
CA TRP A 145 -16.99 6.72 0.23
C TRP A 145 -17.91 6.47 -0.98
N VAL A 146 -19.20 6.80 -0.85
CA VAL A 146 -20.21 6.75 -1.90
C VAL A 146 -19.94 7.95 -2.75
N PHE A 147 -19.04 7.77 -3.70
CA PHE A 147 -18.99 8.68 -4.82
C PHE A 147 -20.27 8.48 -5.64
N PRO A 148 -21.04 9.56 -5.85
CA PRO A 148 -22.34 9.48 -6.51
C PRO A 148 -22.24 9.01 -7.97
N ASN A 149 -21.04 8.99 -8.56
CA ASN A 149 -20.79 8.57 -9.93
C ASN A 149 -19.57 7.63 -10.01
N LYS A 150 -19.65 6.58 -10.85
CA LYS A 150 -18.54 5.69 -11.21
C LYS A 150 -17.33 6.47 -11.73
N ASP A 151 -17.53 7.49 -12.56
CA ASP A 151 -16.42 8.29 -13.10
C ASP A 151 -15.66 9.04 -12.01
N PHE A 152 -16.38 9.51 -10.99
CA PHE A 152 -15.77 10.15 -9.83
C PHE A 152 -15.00 9.16 -8.95
N LYS A 153 -15.46 7.91 -8.84
CA LYS A 153 -14.71 6.81 -8.20
C LYS A 153 -13.40 6.58 -8.93
N THR A 154 -13.47 6.43 -10.26
CA THR A 154 -12.32 6.21 -11.13
C THR A 154 -11.34 7.38 -11.04
N MET A 155 -11.81 8.62 -11.16
CA MET A 155 -10.98 9.83 -11.05
C MET A 155 -10.20 9.87 -9.74
N LYS A 156 -10.86 9.66 -8.61
CA LYS A 156 -10.16 9.64 -7.32
C LYS A 156 -9.11 8.53 -7.23
N ALA A 157 -9.41 7.34 -7.72
CA ALA A 157 -8.43 6.26 -7.76
C ALA A 157 -7.17 6.68 -8.56
N TYR A 158 -7.35 7.27 -9.74
CA TYR A 158 -6.25 7.81 -10.54
C TYR A 158 -5.47 8.93 -9.83
N GLN A 159 -6.17 9.86 -9.15
CA GLN A 159 -5.52 10.92 -8.37
C GLN A 159 -4.67 10.35 -7.23
N TYR A 160 -5.17 9.33 -6.51
CA TYR A 160 -4.44 8.68 -5.42
C TYR A 160 -3.27 7.83 -5.92
N LEU A 161 -3.42 7.12 -7.03
CA LEU A 161 -2.34 6.39 -7.70
C LEU A 161 -1.22 7.33 -8.13
N LEU A 162 -1.58 8.43 -8.80
CA LEU A 162 -0.62 9.44 -9.25
C LEU A 162 0.11 10.10 -8.08
N HIS A 163 -0.61 10.46 -7.02
CA HIS A 163 0.05 11.01 -5.84
C HIS A 163 0.98 9.99 -5.16
N PHE A 164 0.62 8.71 -5.16
CA PHE A 164 1.51 7.67 -4.65
C PHE A 164 2.77 7.52 -5.51
N ASP A 165 2.66 7.58 -6.83
CA ASP A 165 3.80 7.62 -7.76
C ASP A 165 4.73 8.80 -7.48
N GLU A 166 4.17 10.01 -7.35
CA GLU A 166 4.91 11.22 -7.01
C GLU A 166 5.63 11.09 -5.66
N LEU A 167 4.96 10.51 -4.66
CA LEU A 167 5.54 10.25 -3.35
C LEU A 167 6.72 9.27 -3.43
N ILE A 168 6.55 8.12 -4.09
CA ILE A 168 7.61 7.12 -4.21
C ILE A 168 8.77 7.65 -5.04
N SER A 169 8.50 8.35 -6.15
CA SER A 169 9.51 9.02 -6.95
C SER A 169 10.31 10.04 -6.14
N ALA A 170 9.62 10.89 -5.37
CA ALA A 170 10.27 11.88 -4.51
C ALA A 170 11.17 11.21 -3.47
N LEU A 171 10.67 10.22 -2.74
CA LEU A 171 11.42 9.50 -1.71
C LEU A 171 12.62 8.72 -2.27
N ASN A 172 12.45 8.09 -3.45
CA ASN A 172 13.51 7.34 -4.12
C ASN A 172 14.62 8.24 -4.68
N SER A 173 14.32 9.52 -4.95
CA SER A 173 15.30 10.50 -5.44
C SER A 173 16.17 11.12 -4.33
N LEU A 174 15.80 10.93 -3.06
CA LEU A 174 16.52 11.51 -1.93
C LEU A 174 17.81 10.74 -1.63
N GLU A 175 18.90 11.47 -1.42
CA GLU A 175 20.07 10.90 -0.74
C GLU A 175 19.70 10.40 0.66
N PHE A 176 20.39 9.36 1.15
CA PHE A 176 20.05 8.74 2.43
C PHE A 176 20.02 9.71 3.63
N ASN A 177 20.89 10.73 3.64
CA ASN A 177 20.88 11.78 4.67
C ASN A 177 19.61 12.66 4.59
N LYS A 178 19.12 12.96 3.40
CA LYS A 178 17.86 13.69 3.20
C LYS A 178 16.65 12.83 3.52
N LEU A 179 16.70 11.53 3.20
CA LEU A 179 15.71 10.57 3.66
C LEU A 179 15.68 10.54 5.19
N ARG A 180 16.84 10.57 5.85
CA ARG A 180 16.94 10.68 7.32
C ARG A 180 16.29 11.95 7.86
N GLU A 181 16.54 13.11 7.25
CA GLU A 181 15.85 14.36 7.60
C GLU A 181 14.33 14.24 7.45
N TYR A 182 13.85 13.70 6.32
CA TYR A 182 12.43 13.42 6.10
C TYR A 182 11.84 12.51 7.19
N THR A 183 12.55 11.44 7.56
CA THR A 183 12.08 10.47 8.55
C THR A 183 12.04 11.02 9.97
N THR A 184 12.80 12.08 10.24
CA THR A 184 12.91 12.73 11.56
C THR A 184 12.09 14.02 11.64
N ASN A 185 11.57 14.52 10.51
CA ASN A 185 10.65 15.64 10.47
C ASN A 185 9.39 15.34 11.30
N LEU A 186 9.15 16.15 12.33
CA LEU A 186 7.96 16.08 13.20
C LEU A 186 6.85 17.06 12.77
N LYS A 187 7.10 17.86 11.72
CA LYS A 187 6.17 18.87 11.21
C LYS A 187 5.32 18.31 10.07
N ASP A 188 4.84 19.20 9.22
CA ASP A 188 4.11 18.92 7.98
C ASP A 188 5.02 18.17 6.98
N ASP A 189 4.71 16.89 6.76
CA ASP A 189 5.44 16.00 5.85
C ASP A 189 5.26 16.42 4.38
N GLU A 190 4.09 16.95 4.00
CA GLU A 190 3.80 17.36 2.62
C GLU A 190 4.56 18.63 2.28
N LYS A 191 4.56 19.62 3.19
CA LYS A 191 5.35 20.84 3.03
C LYS A 191 6.85 20.56 2.96
N TRP A 192 7.35 19.63 3.76
CA TRP A 192 8.77 19.25 3.70
C TRP A 192 9.14 18.68 2.33
N LEU A 193 8.29 17.80 1.76
CA LEU A 193 8.52 17.25 0.43
C LEU A 193 8.51 18.35 -0.64
N GLU A 194 7.59 19.31 -0.56
CA GLU A 194 7.57 20.46 -1.48
C GLU A 194 8.82 21.34 -1.40
N GLU A 195 9.40 21.50 -0.21
CA GLU A 195 10.60 22.32 -0.01
C GLU A 195 11.89 21.59 -0.42
N ASN A 196 11.90 20.25 -0.41
CA ASN A 196 13.12 19.45 -0.57
C ASN A 196 13.14 18.57 -1.84
N CYS A 197 12.01 18.37 -2.51
CA CYS A 197 11.90 17.57 -3.73
C CYS A 197 11.40 18.46 -4.88
N LYS A 198 12.31 18.79 -5.81
CA LYS A 198 12.13 19.81 -6.85
C LYS A 198 10.89 19.63 -7.74
N ASP A 199 10.41 18.40 -7.88
CA ASP A 199 9.31 18.04 -8.77
C ASP A 199 8.13 17.39 -8.03
N TYR A 200 8.12 17.37 -6.69
CA TYR A 200 7.03 16.77 -5.94
C TYR A 200 5.73 17.55 -6.08
N ILE A 201 4.65 16.84 -6.42
CA ILE A 201 3.32 17.42 -6.60
C ILE A 201 2.40 16.93 -5.46
N PRO A 202 1.97 17.82 -4.54
CA PRO A 202 1.12 17.43 -3.43
C PRO A 202 -0.28 17.04 -3.91
N LEU A 203 -0.95 16.16 -3.16
CA LEU A 203 -2.27 15.65 -3.52
C LEU A 203 -3.29 16.77 -3.70
N ARG A 204 -3.17 17.87 -2.94
CA ARG A 204 -4.07 19.02 -3.06
C ARG A 204 -4.06 19.65 -4.45
N LYS A 205 -2.93 19.62 -5.17
CA LYS A 205 -2.84 20.08 -6.57
C LYS A 205 -3.39 19.02 -7.54
N ILE A 206 -3.10 17.75 -7.29
CA ILE A 206 -3.57 16.63 -8.13
C ILE A 206 -5.10 16.51 -8.11
N LYS A 207 -5.75 16.89 -7.00
CA LYS A 207 -7.21 16.88 -6.87
C LYS A 207 -7.93 17.83 -7.83
N ASP A 208 -7.24 18.86 -8.33
CA ASP A 208 -7.78 19.80 -9.32
C ASP A 208 -7.65 19.29 -10.76
N TRP A 209 -6.96 18.16 -10.98
CA TRP A 209 -6.78 17.57 -12.30
C TRP A 209 -7.92 16.64 -12.66
N ASP A 210 -8.29 16.68 -13.94
CA ASP A 210 -9.28 15.78 -14.50
C ASP A 210 -8.71 14.36 -14.72
N LEU A 211 -9.62 13.42 -15.01
CA LEU A 211 -9.27 12.01 -15.23
C LEU A 211 -8.28 11.81 -16.39
N ASN A 212 -8.36 12.61 -17.46
CA ASN A 212 -7.50 12.46 -18.62
C ASN A 212 -6.09 12.96 -18.32
N GLU A 213 -5.96 14.07 -17.63
CA GLU A 213 -4.67 14.59 -17.15
C GLU A 213 -4.01 13.57 -16.20
N CYS A 214 -4.76 13.01 -15.23
CA CYS A 214 -4.21 11.99 -14.34
C CYS A 214 -3.72 10.74 -15.09
N LYS A 215 -4.51 10.25 -16.06
CA LYS A 215 -4.13 9.10 -16.92
C LYS A 215 -2.90 9.41 -17.76
N TYR A 216 -2.84 10.59 -18.35
CA TYR A 216 -1.71 11.03 -19.17
C TYR A 216 -0.43 11.07 -18.35
N ARG A 217 -0.48 11.66 -17.14
CA ARG A 217 0.67 11.75 -16.22
C ARG A 217 1.16 10.40 -15.76
N LEU A 218 0.26 9.50 -15.33
CA LEU A 218 0.66 8.13 -14.93
C LEU A 218 1.30 7.34 -16.07
N ARG A 219 0.86 7.54 -17.32
CA ARG A 219 1.43 6.86 -18.49
C ARG A 219 2.78 7.42 -18.93
N ASN A 220 3.00 8.72 -18.70
CA ASN A 220 4.21 9.43 -19.15
C ASN A 220 5.20 9.69 -18.02
N ASN A 221 4.92 9.24 -16.79
CA ASN A 221 5.94 9.21 -15.75
C ASN A 221 7.00 8.18 -16.14
N ASP A 222 8.20 8.72 -16.34
CA ASP A 222 9.30 8.13 -17.07
C ASP A 222 9.81 6.84 -16.40
N ILE A 223 9.87 5.72 -17.15
CA ILE A 223 10.44 4.44 -16.69
C ILE A 223 11.89 4.63 -16.19
N THR A 224 12.57 5.68 -16.65
CA THR A 224 13.93 6.04 -16.22
C THR A 224 14.03 6.66 -14.81
N LYS A 225 12.90 7.02 -14.16
CA LYS A 225 12.89 7.51 -12.76
C LYS A 225 13.28 6.45 -11.74
N ILE A 226 13.20 5.16 -12.10
CA ILE A 226 13.78 4.10 -11.30
C ILE A 226 15.22 3.90 -11.79
N ASN A 227 16.21 4.30 -11.00
CA ASN A 227 17.56 3.73 -11.08
C ASN A 227 17.49 2.25 -10.67
N TYR A 228 16.82 1.43 -11.48
CA TYR A 228 16.68 0.02 -11.28
C TYR A 228 18.01 -0.61 -11.66
N ARG A 229 18.79 -1.03 -10.66
CA ARG A 229 19.95 -1.91 -10.87
C ARG A 229 19.44 -3.32 -11.16
N PRO A 230 19.49 -3.81 -12.41
CA PRO A 230 18.92 -5.10 -12.79
C PRO A 230 19.71 -6.29 -12.22
N ASP A 231 20.85 -6.04 -11.59
CA ASP A 231 21.80 -7.01 -11.06
C ASP A 231 21.24 -7.90 -9.93
N TYR A 232 20.03 -7.63 -9.43
CA TYR A 232 19.33 -8.51 -8.49
C TYR A 232 18.25 -9.43 -9.11
N GLN A 233 18.01 -9.38 -10.42
CA GLN A 233 16.99 -10.23 -11.08
C GLN A 233 17.38 -11.71 -11.25
N ASN A 234 18.64 -12.08 -11.03
CA ASN A 234 19.11 -13.44 -11.35
C ASN A 234 19.09 -14.46 -10.21
N LEU A 235 18.40 -14.20 -9.10
CA LEU A 235 18.39 -15.18 -8.02
C LEU A 235 17.30 -16.26 -8.14
N TYR A 236 16.18 -16.05 -8.83
CA TYR A 236 15.13 -17.08 -8.92
C TYR A 236 14.33 -17.00 -10.22
N LYS A 237 14.53 -17.99 -11.10
CA LYS A 237 13.49 -18.38 -12.08
C LYS A 237 12.37 -19.05 -11.28
N ASP A 238 11.12 -18.62 -11.44
CA ASP A 238 9.99 -19.41 -10.95
C ASP A 238 8.68 -19.15 -11.70
N ASP A 239 7.95 -20.24 -11.91
CA ASP A 239 6.84 -20.46 -12.85
C ASP A 239 5.45 -20.24 -12.20
N TRP A 240 5.20 -19.07 -11.58
CA TRP A 240 3.91 -18.83 -10.90
C TRP A 240 2.88 -18.14 -11.81
N ASN A 241 1.80 -18.86 -12.15
CA ASN A 241 0.74 -18.38 -13.05
C ASN A 241 -0.48 -17.87 -12.25
N TYR A 242 -0.62 -16.55 -12.18
CA TYR A 242 -1.69 -15.83 -11.47
C TYR A 242 -3.10 -16.32 -11.85
N GLU A 243 -3.33 -16.62 -13.13
CA GLU A 243 -4.63 -17.08 -13.63
C GLU A 243 -5.05 -18.42 -13.03
N GLN A 244 -4.09 -19.30 -12.71
CA GLN A 244 -4.39 -20.59 -12.09
C GLN A 244 -4.82 -20.47 -10.64
N GLU A 245 -4.26 -19.53 -9.88
CA GLU A 245 -4.64 -19.31 -8.48
C GLU A 245 -6.01 -18.64 -8.36
N GLU A 246 -6.34 -17.74 -9.28
CA GLU A 246 -7.67 -17.11 -9.35
C GLU A 246 -8.75 -18.16 -9.68
N ALA A 247 -8.49 -19.07 -10.61
CA ALA A 247 -9.39 -20.18 -10.95
C ALA A 247 -9.63 -21.12 -9.74
N LYS A 248 -8.58 -21.44 -8.96
CA LYS A 248 -8.71 -22.26 -7.75
C LYS A 248 -9.62 -21.61 -6.70
N GLN A 249 -9.53 -20.30 -6.51
CA GLN A 249 -10.38 -19.59 -5.55
C GLN A 249 -11.85 -19.52 -5.98
N GLN A 250 -12.12 -19.30 -7.26
CA GLN A 250 -13.49 -19.30 -7.78
C GLN A 250 -14.16 -20.66 -7.61
N ASN A 251 -13.40 -21.75 -7.82
CA ASN A 251 -13.90 -23.10 -7.62
C ASN A 251 -14.24 -23.39 -6.15
N LYS A 252 -13.39 -22.98 -5.20
CA LYS A 252 -13.70 -23.12 -3.76
C LYS A 252 -14.97 -22.37 -3.35
N LYS A 253 -15.19 -21.15 -3.87
CA LYS A 253 -16.43 -20.39 -3.60
C LYS A 253 -17.68 -21.08 -4.17
N LYS A 254 -17.57 -21.74 -5.32
CA LYS A 254 -18.69 -22.50 -5.91
C LYS A 254 -19.04 -23.71 -5.03
N GLU A 255 -18.04 -24.46 -4.57
CA GLU A 255 -18.24 -25.63 -3.69
C GLU A 255 -18.88 -25.26 -2.35
N GLU A 256 -18.47 -24.15 -1.73
CA GLU A 256 -19.07 -23.68 -0.47
C GLU A 256 -20.53 -23.22 -0.65
N ASN A 257 -20.83 -22.54 -1.75
CA ASN A 257 -22.20 -22.12 -2.08
C ASN A 257 -23.11 -23.33 -2.35
N GLU A 258 -22.58 -24.37 -2.98
CA GLU A 258 -23.33 -25.59 -3.28
C GLU A 258 -23.62 -26.40 -2.01
N LYS A 259 -22.64 -26.53 -1.10
CA LYS A 259 -22.83 -27.15 0.23
C LYS A 259 -23.89 -26.41 1.07
N ASN A 260 -23.84 -25.07 1.08
CA ASN A 260 -24.83 -24.26 1.81
C ASN A 260 -26.23 -24.34 1.21
N ARG A 261 -26.34 -24.53 -0.12
CA ARG A 261 -27.63 -24.72 -0.80
C ARG A 261 -28.24 -26.08 -0.52
N ILE A 262 -27.41 -27.12 -0.40
CA ILE A 262 -27.84 -28.48 -0.06
C ILE A 262 -28.32 -28.54 1.40
N SER A 263 -27.60 -27.93 2.35
CA SER A 263 -28.02 -27.95 3.76
C SER A 263 -29.36 -27.22 4.00
N ARG A 264 -29.60 -26.12 3.29
CA ARG A 264 -30.87 -25.36 3.35
C ARG A 264 -32.08 -26.07 2.74
N LYS A 265 -31.88 -27.11 1.92
CA LYS A 265 -32.97 -27.94 1.39
C LYS A 265 -33.35 -29.10 2.31
N MET A 266 -32.53 -29.39 3.33
CA MET A 266 -32.76 -30.49 4.28
C MET A 266 -33.33 -30.02 5.64
N THR A 267 -33.50 -28.72 5.82
CA THR A 267 -34.27 -28.06 6.90
C THR A 267 -35.55 -27.50 6.34
#